data_AF-A0A8J7UZG7-F1
#
_entry.id   AF-A0A8J7UZG7-F1
#
_cell.length_a   1.000
_cell.length_b   1.000
_cell.length_c   1.000
_cell.angle_alpha   90.00
_cell.angle_beta   90.00
_cell.angle_gamma   90.00
#
_symmetry.space_group_name_H-M   'P 1'
#
loop_
_entity.id
_entity.type
_entity.pdbx_description
1 polymer ?
#
loop_
_entity_poly.entity_id
_entity_poly.type
_entity_poly.pdbx_seq_one_letter_code
_entity_poly.pdbx_strand_id
1 'polypeptide(L)'
;VIVFEAETPELAGTTLIKRLIGLPGDHVEIDENGAMTINGEVQSEDYVVYQYAIPSVFDVPEGHYLFMGDNRANSLDSRYWSDPYVSAESIQGRAVFTLFPFSHFGKLR
;
A
#
# COMPACT_ATOMS: atom_id res chain seq x y z
N VAL A 1 2.13 8.03 -0.32
CA VAL A 1 3.30 7.13 -0.40
C VAL A 1 4.14 7.29 0.86
N ILE A 2 4.35 6.19 1.58
CA ILE A 2 4.95 6.15 2.91
C ILE A 2 6.18 5.25 2.87
N VAL A 3 7.19 5.64 3.64
CA VAL A 3 8.41 4.86 3.90
C VAL A 3 8.29 4.26 5.30
N PHE A 4 8.54 2.96 5.42
CA PHE A 4 8.45 2.22 6.68
C PHE A 4 9.42 1.04 6.70
N GLU A 5 9.70 0.51 7.88
CA GLU A 5 10.38 -0.76 8.05
C GLU A 5 9.37 -1.91 8.02
N ALA A 6 9.62 -2.94 7.22
CA ALA A 6 8.71 -4.08 7.10
C ALA A 6 8.76 -4.96 8.36
N GLU A 7 7.59 -5.29 8.89
CA GLU A 7 7.42 -6.16 10.06
C GLU A 7 7.11 -7.61 9.71
N THR A 8 6.65 -7.86 8.47
CA THR A 8 6.37 -9.22 8.00
C THR A 8 7.65 -10.08 7.99
N PRO A 9 7.61 -11.34 8.44
CA PRO A 9 8.80 -12.19 8.58
C PRO A 9 9.67 -12.32 7.33
N GLU A 10 9.05 -12.34 6.14
CA GLU A 10 9.73 -12.53 4.85
C GLU A 10 10.59 -11.33 4.43
N LEU A 11 10.33 -10.16 5.01
CA LEU A 11 10.99 -8.89 4.68
C LEU A 11 11.51 -8.16 5.93
N ALA A 12 11.52 -8.81 7.08
CA ALA A 12 11.85 -8.20 8.38
C ALA A 12 13.13 -7.35 8.31
N GLY A 13 13.05 -6.10 8.78
CA GLY A 13 14.16 -5.14 8.78
C GLY A 13 14.43 -4.47 7.43
N THR A 14 13.64 -4.75 6.39
CA THR A 14 13.75 -4.09 5.09
C THR A 14 12.99 -2.78 5.09
N THR A 15 13.63 -1.68 4.70
CA THR A 15 12.91 -0.42 4.44
C THR A 15 12.19 -0.48 3.10
N LEU A 16 10.88 -0.27 3.13
CA LEU A 16 10.00 -0.26 1.96
C LEU A 16 9.38 1.10 1.73
N ILE A 17 8.98 1.35 0.48
CA ILE A 17 8.17 2.50 0.10
C ILE A 17 6.94 2.02 -0.67
N LYS A 18 5.75 2.32 -0.17
CA LYS A 18 4.46 1.87 -0.74
C LYS A 18 3.39 2.93 -0.57
N ARG A 19 2.24 2.78 -1.21
CA ARG A 19 1.07 3.65 -1.00
C ARG A 19 0.26 3.13 0.18
N LEU A 20 -0.13 4.05 1.05
CA LEU A 20 -1.08 3.80 2.13
C LEU A 20 -2.46 3.56 1.50
N ILE A 21 -3.06 2.41 1.79
CA ILE A 21 -4.36 2.01 1.28
C ILE A 21 -5.42 2.06 2.38
N GLY A 22 -5.20 1.38 3.50
CA GLY A 22 -6.15 1.31 4.61
C GLY A 22 -5.59 1.93 5.89
N LEU A 23 -6.42 2.71 6.58
CA LEU A 23 -6.18 3.30 7.89
C LEU A 23 -6.67 2.36 9.00
N PRO A 24 -6.27 2.60 10.27
CA PRO A 24 -6.83 1.90 11.41
C PRO A 24 -8.37 1.85 11.38
N GLY A 25 -8.93 0.65 11.47
CA GLY A 25 -10.37 0.41 11.46
C GLY A 25 -11.01 0.28 10.07
N ASP A 26 -10.27 0.49 8.99
CA ASP A 26 -10.80 0.34 7.63
C ASP A 26 -11.05 -1.14 7.29
N HIS A 27 -12.16 -1.37 6.59
CA HIS A 27 -12.45 -2.61 5.89
C HIS A 27 -12.13 -2.45 4.41
N VAL A 28 -11.16 -3.20 3.88
CA VAL A 28 -10.69 -3.09 2.50
C VAL A 28 -10.99 -4.39 1.76
N GLU A 29 -11.70 -4.29 0.63
CA GLU A 29 -11.96 -5.43 -0.26
C GLU A 29 -11.41 -5.17 -1.66
N ILE A 30 -10.86 -6.20 -2.28
CA ILE A 30 -10.46 -6.23 -3.69
C ILE A 30 -11.20 -7.39 -4.34
N ASP A 31 -11.93 -7.11 -5.43
CA ASP A 31 -12.71 -8.13 -6.14
C ASP A 31 -11.89 -8.90 -7.20
N GLU A 32 -12.55 -9.84 -7.88
CA GLU A 32 -11.98 -10.65 -8.96
C GLU A 32 -11.50 -9.85 -10.19
N ASN A 33 -11.97 -8.62 -10.35
CA ASN A 33 -11.57 -7.71 -11.41
C ASN A 33 -10.50 -6.71 -10.94
N GLY A 34 -10.12 -6.74 -9.65
CA GLY A 34 -9.17 -5.84 -9.03
C GLY A 34 -9.78 -4.50 -8.61
N ALA A 35 -11.10 -4.35 -8.65
CA ALA A 35 -11.76 -3.17 -8.12
C ALA A 35 -11.66 -3.17 -6.59
N MET A 36 -11.24 -2.05 -6.03
CA MET A 36 -11.05 -1.89 -4.59
C MET A 36 -12.18 -1.09 -3.97
N THR A 37 -12.67 -1.54 -2.82
CA THR A 37 -13.55 -0.76 -1.95
C THR A 37 -12.91 -0.58 -0.58
N ILE A 38 -13.19 0.57 0.05
CA ILE A 38 -12.82 0.85 1.44
C ILE A 38 -14.10 1.24 2.16
N ASN A 39 -14.47 0.51 3.21
CA ASN A 39 -15.71 0.68 3.96
C ASN A 39 -16.96 0.68 3.07
N GLY A 40 -16.94 -0.14 2.00
CA GLY A 40 -18.02 -0.24 1.01
C GLY A 40 -18.02 0.85 -0.07
N GLU A 41 -17.12 1.83 -0.02
CA GLU A 41 -16.98 2.87 -1.04
C GLU A 41 -15.94 2.47 -2.08
N VAL A 42 -16.33 2.47 -3.36
CA VAL A 42 -15.45 2.19 -4.49
C VAL A 42 -14.36 3.24 -4.60
N GLN A 43 -13.11 2.80 -4.71
CA GLN A 43 -11.95 3.69 -4.81
C GLN A 43 -11.51 3.87 -6.26
N SER A 44 -11.28 5.12 -6.67
CA SER A 44 -10.63 5.43 -7.94
C SER A 44 -9.12 5.39 -7.78
N GLU A 45 -8.45 4.63 -8.64
CA GLU A 45 -7.02 4.37 -8.54
C GLU A 45 -6.24 4.89 -9.75
N ASP A 46 -6.41 6.18 -10.08
CA ASP A 46 -5.80 6.81 -11.26
C ASP A 46 -4.26 6.76 -11.27
N TYR A 47 -3.64 6.43 -10.13
CA TYR A 47 -2.20 6.25 -9.98
C TYR A 47 -1.72 4.84 -10.35
N VAL A 48 -2.63 3.88 -10.58
CA VAL A 48 -2.31 2.51 -10.97
C VAL A 48 -2.36 2.39 -12.49
N VAL A 49 -1.22 2.09 -13.09
CA VAL A 49 -1.13 1.86 -14.55
C VAL A 49 -1.36 0.39 -14.90
N TYR A 50 -0.83 -0.52 -14.08
CA TYR A 50 -0.93 -1.96 -14.30
C TYR A 50 -1.78 -2.58 -13.20
N GLN A 51 -3.08 -2.68 -13.45
CA GLN A 51 -4.00 -3.37 -12.56
C GLN A 51 -3.73 -4.88 -12.55
N TYR A 52 -3.88 -5.50 -11.39
CA TYR A 52 -3.79 -6.94 -11.22
C TYR A 52 -4.65 -7.36 -10.04
N ALA A 53 -5.63 -8.21 -10.31
CA ALA A 53 -6.59 -8.67 -9.33
C ALA A 53 -6.00 -9.79 -8.49
N ILE A 54 -5.91 -9.54 -7.18
CA ILE A 54 -5.71 -10.57 -6.16
C ILE A 54 -6.88 -10.36 -5.22
N PRO A 55 -7.95 -11.16 -5.35
CA PRO A 55 -9.09 -11.04 -4.45
C PRO A 55 -8.60 -11.13 -3.01
N SER A 56 -8.94 -10.15 -2.20
CA SER A 56 -8.42 -10.00 -0.84
C SER A 56 -9.40 -9.20 0.00
N VAL A 57 -9.45 -9.53 1.29
CA VAL A 57 -10.23 -8.81 2.30
C VAL A 57 -9.31 -8.54 3.48
N PHE A 58 -9.32 -7.29 3.95
CA PHE A 58 -8.52 -6.85 5.08
C PHE A 58 -9.39 -6.07 6.07
N ASP A 59 -9.25 -6.41 7.35
CA ASP A 59 -9.80 -5.64 8.46
C ASP A 59 -8.62 -5.00 9.18
N VAL A 60 -8.33 -3.74 8.88
CA VAL A 60 -7.11 -3.07 9.33
C VAL A 60 -7.19 -2.84 10.84
N PRO A 61 -6.30 -3.45 11.65
CA PRO A 61 -6.35 -3.30 13.10
C PRO A 61 -6.08 -1.86 13.55
N GLU A 62 -6.53 -1.55 14.77
CA GLU A 62 -6.15 -0.31 15.43
C GLU A 62 -4.62 -0.17 15.52
N GLY A 63 -4.12 1.04 15.27
CA GLY A 63 -2.68 1.34 15.25
C GLY A 63 -1.90 0.78 14.06
N HIS A 64 -2.57 0.11 13.12
CA HIS A 64 -1.92 -0.50 11.95
C HIS A 64 -2.44 0.08 10.64
N TYR A 65 -1.70 -0.19 9.57
CA TYR A 65 -1.95 0.34 8.23
C TYR A 65 -1.76 -0.73 7.17
N LEU A 66 -2.52 -0.62 6.08
CA LEU A 66 -2.41 -1.49 4.91
C LEU A 66 -1.68 -0.76 3.77
N PHE A 67 -0.71 -1.42 3.14
CA PHE A 67 0.14 -0.80 2.13
C PHE A 67 0.20 -1.62 0.83
N MET A 68 0.07 -0.95 -0.31
CA MET A 68 0.21 -1.58 -1.64
C MET A 68 1.11 -0.77 -2.56
N GLY A 69 1.76 -1.44 -3.50
CA GLY A 69 2.52 -0.78 -4.56
C GLY A 69 1.61 -0.31 -5.70
N ASP A 70 1.94 0.81 -6.32
CA ASP A 70 1.18 1.34 -7.47
C ASP A 70 1.35 0.46 -8.72
N ASN A 71 2.48 -0.26 -8.85
CA ASN A 71 2.67 -1.31 -9.85
C ASN A 71 2.09 -2.64 -9.34
N ARG A 72 0.76 -2.78 -9.38
CA ARG A 72 0.02 -3.86 -8.70
C ARG A 72 0.45 -5.26 -9.11
N ALA A 73 0.72 -5.45 -10.40
CA ALA A 73 1.13 -6.74 -10.96
C ALA A 73 2.53 -7.20 -10.49
N ASN A 74 3.37 -6.28 -10.01
CA ASN A 74 4.78 -6.55 -9.71
C ASN A 74 5.21 -5.96 -8.36
N SER A 75 4.31 -5.98 -7.39
CA SER A 75 4.59 -5.48 -6.05
C SER A 75 4.33 -6.59 -5.04
N LEU A 76 5.40 -7.07 -4.40
CA LEU A 76 5.31 -7.83 -3.16
C LEU A 76 4.92 -6.83 -2.06
N ASP A 77 3.65 -6.88 -1.65
CA ASP A 77 3.02 -5.98 -0.68
C ASP A 77 1.99 -6.74 0.19
N SER A 78 1.17 -6.04 0.97
CA SER A 78 0.21 -6.63 1.94
C SER A 78 -0.67 -7.75 1.38
N ARG A 79 -0.89 -7.80 0.05
CA ARG A 79 -1.64 -8.88 -0.61
C ARG A 79 -0.96 -10.26 -0.58
N TYR A 80 0.32 -10.30 -0.23
CA TYR A 80 1.15 -11.51 -0.27
C TYR A 80 1.81 -11.85 1.07
N TRP A 81 1.90 -10.89 1.98
CA TRP A 81 2.60 -11.05 3.24
C TRP A 81 1.84 -11.95 4.20
N SER A 82 2.55 -12.68 5.05
CA SER A 82 1.91 -13.49 6.08
C SER A 82 1.27 -12.63 7.17
N ASP A 83 1.89 -11.49 7.50
CA ASP A 83 1.26 -10.39 8.22
C ASP A 83 1.10 -9.19 7.27
N PRO A 84 -0.14 -8.86 6.84
CA PRO A 84 -0.36 -7.83 5.83
C PRO A 84 -0.22 -6.40 6.40
N TYR A 85 -0.18 -6.24 7.71
CA TYR A 85 -0.28 -4.95 8.36
C TYR A 85 1.08 -4.41 8.78
N VAL A 86 1.17 -3.09 8.93
CA VAL A 86 2.36 -2.40 9.42
C VAL A 86 1.94 -1.45 10.52
N SER A 87 2.64 -1.50 11.66
CA SER A 87 2.40 -0.63 12.82
C SER A 87 2.73 0.84 12.53
N ALA A 88 2.10 1.75 13.29
CA ALA A 88 2.40 3.17 13.24
C ALA A 88 3.87 3.48 13.57
N GLU A 89 4.44 2.70 14.48
CA GLU A 89 5.79 2.82 15.01
C GLU A 89 6.86 2.52 13.96
N SER A 90 6.54 1.66 13.00
CA SER A 90 7.43 1.31 11.88
C SER A 90 7.42 2.34 10.76
N ILE A 91 6.53 3.34 10.79
CA ILE A 91 6.50 4.42 9.79
C ILE A 91 7.63 5.41 10.02
N GLN A 92 8.48 5.56 9.01
CA GLN A 92 9.64 6.46 9.03
C GLN A 92 9.32 7.84 8.43
N GLY A 93 8.38 7.91 7.49
CA GLY A 93 7.95 9.19 6.92
C GLY A 93 7.15 9.10 5.64
N ARG A 94 6.79 10.28 5.10
CA ARG A 94 6.04 10.42 3.85
C ARG A 94 6.95 10.90 2.73
N ALA A 95 6.97 10.18 1.61
CA ALA A 95 7.61 10.66 0.39
C ALA A 95 6.74 11.76 -0.25
N VAL A 96 7.33 12.93 -0.52
CA VAL A 96 6.59 14.11 -1.01
C VAL A 96 7.15 14.72 -2.29
N PHE A 97 8.35 14.34 -2.71
CA PHE A 97 9.04 14.96 -3.84
C PHE A 97 9.92 13.96 -4.59
N THR A 98 9.84 13.98 -5.92
CA THR A 98 10.68 13.19 -6.82
C THR A 98 11.83 14.06 -7.31
N LEU A 99 13.07 13.66 -7.03
CA LEU A 99 14.27 14.38 -7.49
C LEU A 99 14.78 13.89 -8.86
N PHE A 100 14.55 12.62 -9.19
CA PHE A 100 15.03 12.00 -10.43
C PHE A 100 14.10 10.82 -10.83
N PRO A 101 13.96 10.47 -12.13
CA PRO A 101 14.48 11.18 -13.30
C PRO A 101 13.91 12.59 -13.44
N PHE A 102 14.66 13.50 -14.04
CA PHE A 102 14.24 14.91 -14.13
C PHE A 102 12.95 15.11 -14.94
N SER A 103 12.59 14.16 -15.81
CA SER A 103 11.29 14.13 -16.49
C SER A 103 10.11 14.03 -15.51
N HIS A 104 10.32 13.52 -14.31
CA HIS A 104 9.32 13.41 -13.24
C HIS A 104 9.67 14.29 -12.02
N PHE A 105 10.58 15.26 -12.18
CA PHE A 105 10.96 16.16 -11.09
C PHE A 105 9.75 16.97 -10.60
N GLY A 106 9.49 16.93 -9.31
CA GLY A 106 8.37 17.67 -8.72
C GLY A 106 7.71 16.97 -7.56
N LYS A 107 6.53 17.47 -7.18
CA LYS A 107 5.74 16.90 -6.09
C LYS A 107 5.29 15.48 -6.44
N LEU A 108 5.50 14.55 -5.52
CA LEU A 108 5.02 13.19 -5.64
C LEU A 108 3.49 13.15 -5.45
N ARG A 109 2.80 12.41 -6.32
CA ARG A 109 1.33 12.26 -6.33
C ARG A 109 0.89 11.02 -5.56
#